data_AF-A0A3A5V932-F1
#
_entry.id   AF-A0A3A5V932-F1
#
_cell.length_a   1.000
_cell.length_b   1.000
_cell.length_c   1.000
_cell.angle_alpha   90.00
_cell.angle_beta   90.00
_cell.angle_gamma   90.00
#
_symmetry.space_group_name_H-M   'P 1'
#
loop_
_entity.id
_entity.type
_entity.pdbx_description
1 polymer ?
#
loop_
_entity_poly.entity_id
_entity_poly.type
_entity_poly.pdbx_seq_one_letter_code
_entity_poly.pdbx_strand_id
1 'polypeptide(L)'
;SVTNVSAVIKKLTGKDVSDYDIHIQFVDTHGVDGDSASITIATAIISALENIPIRQDLAMTGSLSVRGEVLPIGGVTAKIESAAKAGIKTVIIPRANSQDVLLDQQYENIEVIAVDTLDEVMEHALLVGDKKTSLVDRLSAVIDRLTPEISPNSQLS
;
A
#
# COMPACT_ATOMS: atom_id res chain seq x y z
N SER A 1 8.17 -0.14 11.40
CA SER A 1 7.95 0.11 9.96
C SER A 1 9.10 -0.28 9.01
N VAL A 2 10.24 0.42 8.91
CA VAL A 2 11.25 0.20 7.82
C VAL A 2 11.85 -1.22 7.77
N THR A 3 12.11 -1.86 8.91
CA THR A 3 12.64 -3.24 8.97
C THR A 3 11.68 -4.28 8.39
N ASN A 4 10.37 -4.06 8.48
CA ASN A 4 9.38 -4.97 7.89
C ASN A 4 9.41 -4.85 6.37
N VAL A 5 9.57 -3.62 5.87
CA VAL A 5 9.62 -3.31 4.44
C VAL A 5 10.85 -3.94 3.78
N SER A 6 12.03 -3.90 4.41
CA SER A 6 13.24 -4.53 3.84
C SER A 6 13.14 -6.05 3.73
N ALA A 7 12.56 -6.72 4.74
CA ALA A 7 12.33 -8.17 4.71
C ALA A 7 11.37 -8.58 3.58
N VAL A 8 10.34 -7.77 3.36
CA VAL A 8 9.32 -7.93 2.31
C VAL A 8 9.98 -7.73 0.95
N ILE A 9 10.68 -6.62 0.71
CA ILE A 9 11.33 -6.32 -0.58
C ILE A 9 12.37 -7.37 -0.98
N LYS A 10 13.23 -7.79 -0.04
CA LYS A 10 14.25 -8.83 -0.32
C LYS A 10 13.63 -10.12 -0.81
N LYS A 11 12.56 -10.57 -0.14
CA LYS A 11 11.85 -11.80 -0.49
C LYS A 11 11.05 -11.68 -1.79
N LEU A 12 10.62 -10.47 -2.14
CA LEU A 12 9.69 -10.21 -3.25
C LEU A 12 10.36 -9.84 -4.58
N THR A 13 11.44 -9.07 -4.53
CA THR A 13 12.10 -8.54 -5.73
C THR A 13 13.34 -9.35 -6.13
N GLY A 14 13.86 -10.20 -5.23
CA GLY A 14 15.14 -10.88 -5.41
C GLY A 14 16.35 -9.95 -5.42
N LYS A 15 16.14 -8.64 -5.26
CA LYS A 15 17.19 -7.63 -5.05
C LYS A 15 17.47 -7.54 -3.56
N ASP A 16 18.73 -7.65 -3.17
CA ASP A 16 19.09 -7.48 -1.77
C ASP A 16 19.11 -6.01 -1.43
N VAL A 17 18.19 -5.59 -0.57
CA VAL A 17 18.12 -4.21 -0.08
C VAL A 17 19.40 -3.84 0.68
N SER A 18 20.14 -4.83 1.20
CA SER A 18 21.43 -4.60 1.86
C SER A 18 22.52 -4.05 0.94
N ASP A 19 22.35 -4.16 -0.38
CA ASP A 19 23.32 -3.65 -1.35
C ASP A 19 23.11 -2.14 -1.61
N TYR A 20 22.09 -1.53 -1.00
CA TYR A 20 21.69 -0.15 -1.23
C TYR A 20 21.53 0.62 0.08
N ASP A 21 22.02 1.86 0.09
CA ASP A 21 21.62 2.85 1.08
C ASP A 21 20.33 3.52 0.63
N ILE A 22 19.23 3.23 1.32
CA ILE A 22 17.91 3.79 1.00
C ILE A 22 17.64 5.01 1.85
N HIS A 23 17.50 6.16 1.18
CA HIS A 23 17.12 7.42 1.80
C HIS A 23 15.62 7.66 1.65
N ILE A 24 14.89 7.67 2.77
CA ILE A 24 13.47 8.02 2.81
C ILE A 24 13.32 9.39 3.44
N GLN A 25 12.64 10.29 2.73
CA GLN A 25 12.30 11.62 3.21
C GLN A 25 10.77 11.75 3.27
N PHE A 26 10.27 12.19 4.42
CA PHE A 26 8.90 12.67 4.55
C PHE A 26 8.91 14.18 4.42
N VAL A 27 8.21 14.70 3.42
CA VAL A 27 8.16 16.13 3.11
C VAL A 27 7.22 16.84 4.09
N ASP A 28 7.62 18.03 4.57
CA ASP A 28 6.81 18.92 5.41
C ASP A 28 6.19 18.28 6.67
N THR A 29 6.97 17.46 7.39
CA THR A 29 6.50 16.81 8.64
C THR A 29 7.22 17.34 9.88
N HIS A 30 6.49 17.46 11.00
CA HIS A 30 7.03 17.77 12.33
C HIS A 30 7.20 16.51 13.21
N GLY A 31 7.22 15.33 12.59
CA GLY A 31 7.18 14.02 13.25
C GLY A 31 6.18 13.12 12.55
N VAL A 32 6.62 11.94 12.11
CA VAL A 32 5.74 10.93 11.50
C VAL A 32 5.36 9.93 12.56
N ASP A 33 4.10 9.96 12.98
CA ASP A 33 3.58 9.05 13.99
C ASP A 33 3.04 7.77 13.33
N GLY A 34 3.75 6.67 13.54
CA GLY A 34 3.20 5.32 13.48
C GLY A 34 3.40 4.51 12.20
N ASP A 35 3.22 3.19 12.35
CA ASP A 35 3.31 2.17 11.29
C ASP A 35 2.32 2.38 10.12
N SER A 36 1.42 3.36 10.21
CA SER A 36 0.38 3.61 9.22
C SER A 36 0.86 4.13 7.86
N ALA A 37 2.14 4.48 7.72
CA ALA A 37 2.78 4.85 6.46
C ALA A 37 3.55 3.69 5.79
N SER A 38 3.48 2.47 6.33
CA SER A 38 4.35 1.37 5.88
C SER A 38 4.12 0.96 4.43
N ILE A 39 2.87 0.98 3.95
CA ILE A 39 2.59 0.70 2.52
C ILE A 39 3.11 1.81 1.60
N THR A 40 3.09 3.07 2.05
CA THR A 40 3.60 4.22 1.30
C THR A 40 5.12 4.13 1.13
N ILE A 41 5.82 3.82 2.21
CA ILE A 41 7.27 3.63 2.20
C ILE A 41 7.64 2.44 1.29
N ALA A 42 6.94 1.31 1.43
CA ALA A 42 7.15 0.14 0.59
C ALA A 42 6.95 0.47 -0.90
N THR A 43 5.88 1.18 -1.24
CA THR A 43 5.60 1.62 -2.61
C THR A 43 6.71 2.50 -3.16
N ALA A 44 7.16 3.49 -2.39
CA ALA A 44 8.24 4.39 -2.80
C ALA A 44 9.55 3.64 -3.08
N ILE A 45 9.92 2.69 -2.21
CA ILE A 45 11.13 1.89 -2.39
C ILE A 45 11.01 0.97 -3.60
N ILE A 46 9.90 0.25 -3.74
CA ILE A 46 9.66 -0.66 -4.87
C ILE A 46 9.69 0.12 -6.19
N SER A 47 9.02 1.26 -6.25
CA SER A 47 9.06 2.19 -7.39
C SER A 47 10.49 2.58 -7.76
N ALA A 48 11.31 2.96 -6.78
CA ALA A 48 12.70 3.37 -6.99
C ALA A 48 13.57 2.20 -7.48
N LEU A 49 13.40 1.00 -6.93
CA LEU A 49 14.17 -0.20 -7.30
C LEU A 49 13.78 -0.77 -8.66
N GLU A 50 12.50 -0.68 -9.03
CA GLU A 50 11.97 -1.21 -10.29
C GLU A 50 11.94 -0.17 -11.42
N ASN A 51 12.18 1.10 -11.08
CA ASN A 51 12.08 2.24 -11.99
C ASN A 51 10.69 2.30 -12.67
N ILE A 52 9.64 2.22 -11.84
CA ILE A 52 8.24 2.30 -12.27
C ILE A 52 7.60 3.49 -11.54
N PRO A 53 7.14 4.54 -12.24
CA PRO A 53 6.58 5.71 -11.57
C PRO A 53 5.27 5.42 -10.83
N ILE A 54 5.03 6.17 -9.76
CA ILE A 54 3.82 6.10 -8.92
C ILE A 54 2.83 7.17 -9.38
N ARG A 55 1.54 6.81 -9.42
CA ARG A 55 0.42 7.74 -9.60
C ARG A 55 0.40 8.82 -8.52
N GLN A 56 0.34 10.07 -8.92
CA GLN A 56 0.30 11.22 -8.01
C GLN A 56 -1.13 11.72 -7.73
N ASP A 57 -2.14 11.16 -8.42
CA ASP A 57 -3.57 11.44 -8.21
C ASP A 57 -4.21 10.52 -7.14
N LEU A 58 -3.37 9.75 -6.43
CA LEU A 58 -3.76 8.71 -5.47
C LEU A 58 -3.04 8.92 -4.14
N ALA A 59 -3.78 8.76 -3.03
CA ALA A 59 -3.24 8.67 -1.69
C ALA A 59 -3.37 7.24 -1.15
N MET A 60 -2.59 6.90 -0.12
CA MET A 60 -2.67 5.59 0.52
C MET A 60 -2.33 5.68 2.00
N THR A 61 -2.97 4.83 2.81
CA THR A 61 -2.65 4.64 4.23
C THR A 61 -2.78 3.16 4.58
N GLY A 62 -1.92 2.66 5.46
CA GLY A 62 -1.95 1.25 5.87
C GLY A 62 -0.64 0.83 6.53
N SER A 63 -0.76 -0.07 7.50
CA SER A 63 0.41 -0.77 8.03
C SER A 63 0.71 -2.00 7.17
N LEU A 64 1.95 -2.49 7.21
CA LEU A 64 2.42 -3.60 6.38
C LEU A 64 3.04 -4.68 7.26
N SER A 65 2.51 -5.90 7.16
CA SER A 65 3.07 -7.07 7.81
C SER A 65 4.31 -7.56 7.04
N VAL A 66 5.18 -8.33 7.72
CA VAL A 66 6.35 -8.97 7.07
C VAL A 66 5.97 -10.04 6.04
N ARG A 67 4.68 -10.40 5.98
CA ARG A 67 4.12 -11.35 5.00
C ARG A 67 3.50 -10.66 3.78
N GLY A 68 3.45 -9.33 3.77
CA GLY A 68 2.85 -8.55 2.69
C GLY A 68 1.38 -8.20 2.91
N GLU A 69 0.81 -8.46 4.09
CA GLU A 69 -0.58 -8.11 4.41
C GLU A 69 -0.70 -6.63 4.78
N VAL A 70 -1.77 -5.99 4.33
CA VAL A 70 -2.13 -4.61 4.65
C VAL A 70 -3.01 -4.61 5.90
N LEU A 71 -2.47 -4.04 6.97
CA LEU A 71 -3.07 -4.07 8.30
C LEU A 71 -3.84 -2.78 8.59
N PRO A 72 -4.93 -2.85 9.40
CA PRO A 72 -5.77 -1.71 9.72
C PRO A 72 -5.00 -0.61 10.46
N ILE A 73 -5.52 0.62 10.32
CA ILE A 73 -4.97 1.83 10.93
C ILE A 73 -6.07 2.58 11.67
N GLY A 74 -5.66 3.43 12.62
CA GLY A 74 -6.57 4.36 13.29
C GLY A 74 -6.86 5.60 12.42
N GLY A 75 -8.07 6.14 12.56
CA GLY A 75 -8.46 7.42 11.95
C GLY A 75 -8.57 7.38 10.42
N VAL A 76 -8.99 6.26 9.84
CA VAL A 76 -9.10 6.09 8.38
C VAL A 76 -9.96 7.18 7.72
N THR A 77 -11.12 7.50 8.31
CA THR A 77 -12.05 8.52 7.80
C THR A 77 -11.37 9.89 7.71
N ALA A 78 -10.75 10.36 8.79
CA ALA A 78 -10.06 11.66 8.82
C ALA A 78 -8.92 11.74 7.79
N LYS A 79 -8.25 10.60 7.51
CA LYS A 79 -7.21 10.52 6.48
C LYS A 79 -7.77 10.59 5.07
N ILE A 80 -8.89 9.92 4.79
CA ILE A 80 -9.58 10.00 3.49
C ILE A 80 -10.04 11.44 3.25
N GLU A 81 -10.67 12.08 4.24
CA GLU A 81 -11.12 13.48 4.12
C GLU A 81 -9.97 14.45 3.91
N SER A 82 -8.82 14.21 4.55
CA SER A 82 -7.62 15.03 4.36
C SER A 82 -7.08 14.90 2.93
N ALA A 83 -7.09 13.70 2.36
CA ALA A 83 -6.74 13.48 0.95
C ALA A 83 -7.73 14.19 0.01
N ALA A 84 -9.04 14.10 0.30
CA ALA A 84 -10.08 14.79 -0.46
C ALA A 84 -9.88 16.31 -0.45
N LYS A 85 -9.58 16.90 0.71
CA LYS A 85 -9.28 18.34 0.87
C LYS A 85 -8.04 18.77 0.08
N ALA A 86 -7.07 17.88 -0.08
CA ALA A 86 -5.87 18.11 -0.90
C ALA A 86 -6.12 17.93 -2.42
N GLY A 87 -7.35 17.60 -2.84
CA GLY A 87 -7.72 17.41 -4.23
C GLY A 87 -7.40 16.01 -4.80
N ILE A 88 -7.05 15.05 -3.95
CA ILE A 88 -6.85 13.66 -4.34
C ILE A 88 -8.20 13.00 -4.59
N LYS A 89 -8.27 12.18 -5.65
CA LYS A 89 -9.51 11.55 -6.11
C LYS A 89 -9.67 10.09 -5.70
N THR A 90 -8.55 9.42 -5.41
CA THR A 90 -8.54 8.00 -5.08
C THR A 90 -7.69 7.76 -3.83
N VAL A 91 -8.19 6.96 -2.89
CA VAL A 91 -7.47 6.61 -1.65
C VAL A 91 -7.46 5.10 -1.46
N ILE A 92 -6.26 4.54 -1.29
CA ILE A 92 -6.08 3.14 -0.89
C ILE A 92 -6.13 3.05 0.64
N ILE A 93 -6.94 2.11 1.14
CA ILE A 93 -7.06 1.80 2.58
C ILE A 93 -6.97 0.29 2.84
N PRO A 94 -6.65 -0.13 4.07
CA PRO A 94 -6.76 -1.54 4.45
C PRO A 94 -8.22 -1.99 4.36
N ARG A 95 -8.48 -3.16 3.78
CA ARG A 95 -9.85 -3.70 3.68
C ARG A 95 -10.50 -3.88 5.04
N ALA A 96 -9.71 -4.22 6.06
CA ALA A 96 -10.15 -4.29 7.45
C ALA A 96 -10.74 -2.97 7.98
N ASN A 97 -10.39 -1.82 7.39
CA ASN A 97 -10.96 -0.52 7.77
C ASN A 97 -12.23 -0.13 6.98
N SER A 98 -12.68 -0.93 6.01
CA SER A 98 -13.79 -0.53 5.13
C SER A 98 -15.09 -0.20 5.90
N GLN A 99 -15.33 -0.89 7.01
CA GLN A 99 -16.51 -0.65 7.88
C GLN A 99 -16.34 0.59 8.78
N ASP A 100 -15.12 1.08 8.96
CA ASP A 100 -14.83 2.27 9.78
C ASP A 100 -14.98 3.57 8.97
N VAL A 101 -15.17 3.48 7.65
CA VAL A 101 -15.29 4.62 6.74
C VAL A 101 -16.68 5.24 6.84
N LEU A 102 -16.75 6.46 7.36
CA LEU A 102 -17.98 7.24 7.49
C LEU A 102 -17.73 8.65 6.95
N LEU A 103 -17.95 8.84 5.65
CA LEU A 103 -17.67 10.11 4.96
C LEU A 103 -18.85 11.07 5.04
N ASP A 104 -18.57 12.37 5.23
CA ASP A 104 -19.54 13.42 4.99
C ASP A 104 -19.91 13.52 3.50
N GLN A 105 -21.15 13.98 3.21
CA GLN A 105 -21.68 14.13 1.85
C GLN A 105 -20.75 14.90 0.89
N GLN A 106 -20.03 15.90 1.40
CA GLN A 106 -19.09 16.71 0.62
C GLN A 106 -17.87 15.92 0.10
N TYR A 107 -17.59 14.73 0.66
CA TYR A 107 -16.47 13.87 0.28
C TYR A 107 -16.92 12.57 -0.42
N GLU A 108 -18.21 12.40 -0.73
CA GLU A 108 -18.73 11.17 -1.37
C GLU A 108 -18.14 10.88 -2.77
N ASN A 109 -17.57 11.90 -3.42
CA ASN A 109 -16.96 11.75 -4.75
C ASN A 109 -15.54 11.17 -4.73
N ILE A 110 -14.95 10.92 -3.55
CA ILE A 110 -13.64 10.26 -3.46
C ILE A 110 -13.79 8.76 -3.64
N GLU A 111 -12.97 8.18 -4.51
CA GLU A 111 -12.90 6.74 -4.70
C GLU A 111 -12.07 6.11 -3.58
N VAL A 112 -12.67 5.16 -2.86
CA VAL A 112 -11.98 4.42 -1.80
C VAL A 112 -11.72 3.00 -2.29
N ILE A 113 -10.43 2.64 -2.40
CA ILE A 113 -9.99 1.31 -2.80
C ILE A 113 -9.50 0.57 -1.56
N ALA A 114 -10.28 -0.42 -1.14
CA ALA A 114 -9.91 -1.33 -0.06
C ALA A 114 -9.00 -2.45 -0.58
N VAL A 115 -7.90 -2.72 0.12
CA VAL A 115 -6.92 -3.76 -0.24
C VAL A 115 -6.51 -4.64 0.95
N ASP A 116 -6.15 -5.88 0.68
CA ASP A 116 -5.66 -6.84 1.70
C ASP A 116 -4.14 -7.02 1.67
N THR A 117 -3.50 -6.78 0.53
CA THR A 117 -2.10 -7.17 0.30
C THR A 117 -1.30 -6.13 -0.49
N LEU A 118 0.03 -6.22 -0.41
CA LEU A 118 0.94 -5.26 -1.05
C LEU A 118 0.90 -5.30 -2.58
N ASP A 119 0.65 -6.47 -3.19
CA ASP A 119 0.49 -6.60 -4.64
C ASP A 119 -0.73 -5.82 -5.15
N GLU A 120 -1.85 -5.84 -4.43
CA GLU A 120 -3.01 -5.00 -4.72
C GLU A 120 -2.66 -3.50 -4.61
N VAL A 121 -1.87 -3.11 -3.60
CA VAL A 121 -1.37 -1.71 -3.50
C VAL A 121 -0.56 -1.35 -4.75
N MET A 122 0.37 -2.20 -5.19
CA MET A 122 1.17 -1.95 -6.39
C MET A 122 0.32 -1.88 -7.66
N GLU A 123 -0.72 -2.72 -7.75
CA GLU A 123 -1.65 -2.73 -8.88
C GLU A 123 -2.38 -1.40 -9.01
N HIS A 124 -2.75 -0.76 -7.91
CA HIS A 124 -3.45 0.53 -7.97
C HIS A 124 -2.51 1.74 -8.03
N ALA A 125 -1.33 1.66 -7.40
CA ALA A 125 -0.43 2.80 -7.22
C ALA A 125 0.54 3.03 -8.37
N LEU A 126 1.00 1.98 -9.06
CA LEU A 126 2.02 2.10 -10.11
C LEU A 126 1.40 2.42 -11.48
N LEU A 127 2.10 3.21 -12.30
CA LEU A 127 1.68 3.49 -13.68
C LEU A 127 1.70 2.21 -14.54
N VAL A 128 0.76 2.15 -15.48
CA VAL A 128 0.58 0.99 -16.37
C VAL A 128 1.81 0.76 -17.25
N GLY A 129 2.22 -0.49 -17.37
CA GLY A 129 3.26 -0.95 -18.29
C GLY A 129 3.67 -2.40 -17.99
N ASP A 130 4.36 -3.05 -18.93
CA ASP A 130 4.71 -4.48 -18.83
C ASP A 130 5.52 -4.82 -17.56
N LYS A 131 6.36 -3.87 -17.12
CA LYS A 131 7.13 -4.00 -15.87
C LYS A 131 6.24 -4.07 -14.64
N LYS A 132 5.13 -3.32 -14.62
CA LYS A 132 4.14 -3.33 -13.54
C LYS A 132 3.49 -4.71 -13.47
N THR A 133 2.95 -5.21 -14.59
CA THR A 133 2.28 -6.52 -14.63
C THR A 133 3.21 -7.62 -14.12
N SER A 134 4.43 -7.69 -14.65
CA SER A 134 5.40 -8.69 -14.22
C SER A 134 5.81 -8.56 -12.75
N LEU A 135 5.86 -7.33 -12.20
CA LEU A 135 6.12 -7.12 -10.78
C LEU A 135 4.95 -7.62 -9.92
N VAL A 136 3.72 -7.22 -10.24
CA VAL A 136 2.51 -7.60 -9.51
C VAL A 136 2.36 -9.13 -9.50
N ASP A 137 2.56 -9.79 -10.63
CA ASP A 137 2.50 -11.26 -10.72
C ASP A 137 3.52 -11.95 -9.79
N ARG A 138 4.76 -11.43 -9.75
CA ARG A 138 5.80 -11.94 -8.84
C ARG A 138 5.45 -11.71 -7.37
N LEU A 139 4.89 -10.54 -7.06
CA LEU A 139 4.49 -10.19 -5.70
C LEU A 139 3.37 -11.10 -5.20
N SER A 140 2.31 -11.24 -6.00
CA SER A 140 1.17 -12.10 -5.72
C SER A 140 1.62 -13.54 -5.45
N ALA A 141 2.44 -14.12 -6.32
CA ALA A 141 2.94 -15.48 -6.17
C ALA A 141 3.77 -15.73 -4.89
N VAL A 142 4.45 -14.70 -4.35
CA VAL A 142 5.20 -14.81 -3.09
C VAL A 142 4.26 -14.64 -1.91
N ILE A 143 3.33 -13.69 -1.97
CA ILE A 143 2.35 -13.43 -0.91
C ILE A 143 1.47 -14.68 -0.70
N ASP A 144 0.95 -15.28 -1.77
CA ASP A 144 0.15 -16.52 -1.71
C ASP A 144 0.86 -17.66 -0.97
N ARG A 145 2.19 -17.77 -1.11
CA ARG A 145 2.98 -18.78 -0.41
C ARG A 145 3.15 -18.46 1.08
N LEU A 146 3.14 -17.19 1.45
CA LEU A 146 3.34 -16.70 2.81
C LEU A 146 2.02 -16.60 3.59
N THR A 147 0.90 -16.47 2.88
CA THR A 147 -0.46 -16.39 3.41
C THR A 147 -1.37 -17.37 2.67
N PRO A 148 -1.35 -18.68 3.01
CA PRO A 148 -2.05 -19.72 2.25
C PRO A 148 -3.59 -19.64 2.23
N GLU A 149 -4.22 -18.59 2.75
CA GLU A 149 -5.68 -18.48 2.93
C GLU A 149 -6.13 -17.01 2.83
N ILE A 150 -6.37 -16.51 1.61
CA ILE A 150 -7.49 -15.60 1.26
C ILE A 150 -7.93 -15.95 -0.17
N SER A 151 -8.53 -17.13 -0.37
CA SER A 151 -9.28 -17.42 -1.61
C SER A 151 -10.70 -16.84 -1.46
N PRO A 152 -11.28 -16.14 -2.45
CA PRO A 152 -12.62 -15.55 -2.36
C PRO A 152 -13.79 -16.55 -2.19
N ASN A 153 -13.54 -17.85 -2.12
CA ASN A 153 -14.55 -18.89 -2.34
C ASN A 153 -14.88 -19.78 -1.13
N SER A 154 -14.60 -19.34 0.11
CA SER A 154 -14.94 -20.09 1.33
C SER A 154 -16.09 -19.49 2.16
N GLN A 155 -16.97 -18.69 1.54
CA GLN A 155 -18.23 -18.25 2.17
C GLN A 155 -19.46 -18.55 1.32
N LEU A 156 -19.61 -19.78 0.85
CA LEU A 156 -20.92 -20.36 0.48
C LEU A 156 -20.89 -21.85 0.77
N SER A 157 -21.21 -22.22 2.02
CA SER A 157 -21.64 -23.56 2.42
C SER A 157 -22.52 -23.46 3.66
#